data_AF-A0A369QSJ5-F1
#
_entry.id   AF-A0A369QSJ5-F1
#
_cell.length_a   1.000
_cell.length_b   1.000
_cell.length_c   1.000
_cell.angle_alpha   90.00
_cell.angle_beta   90.00
_cell.angle_gamma   90.00
#
_symmetry.space_group_name_H-M   'P 1'
#
loop_
_entity.id
_entity.type
_entity.pdbx_description
1 polymer ?
#
loop_
_entity_poly.entity_id
_entity_poly.type
_entity_poly.pdbx_seq_one_letter_code
_entity_poly.pdbx_strand_id
1 'polypeptide(L)'
;MANSAQYTGINESVYNNLKQKLSGFGIDLEGNAGKVSQKGVSAQYAFDPTTQTLNINDVNVSFPASMMFSSDKILGMISEAVQGAGGTKIA
;
A
#
# COMPACT_ATOMS: atom_id res chain seq x y z
N MET A 1 -14.42 -4.72 -8.61
CA MET A 1 -13.34 -5.37 -7.84
C MET A 1 -12.45 -4.24 -7.35
N ALA A 2 -12.42 -3.97 -6.04
CA ALA A 2 -11.86 -2.75 -5.49
C ALA A 2 -10.32 -2.82 -5.50
N ASN A 3 -9.69 -2.17 -6.46
CA ASN A 3 -8.22 -1.98 -6.51
C ASN A 3 -7.77 -0.84 -5.57
N SER A 4 -8.58 -0.51 -4.57
CA SER A 4 -8.38 0.60 -3.66
C SER A 4 -8.67 0.14 -2.24
N ALA A 5 -7.84 0.58 -1.30
CA ALA A 5 -8.06 0.38 0.12
C ALA A 5 -7.73 1.67 0.87
N GLN A 6 -8.54 1.98 1.87
CA GLN A 6 -8.35 3.12 2.74
C GLN A 6 -8.08 2.64 4.16
N TYR A 7 -7.12 3.28 4.81
CA TYR A 7 -6.70 2.97 6.15
C TYR A 7 -6.68 4.23 7.02
N THR A 8 -6.92 4.05 8.31
CA THR A 8 -6.89 5.12 9.33
C THR A 8 -6.09 4.69 10.55
N GLY A 9 -5.67 5.64 11.38
CA GLY A 9 -4.79 5.37 12.53
C GLY A 9 -3.36 5.01 12.12
N ILE A 10 -2.95 5.38 10.91
CA ILE A 10 -1.59 5.20 10.44
C ILE A 10 -0.74 6.37 10.93
N ASN A 11 0.16 6.12 11.87
CA ASN A 11 1.19 7.08 12.27
C ASN A 11 2.44 6.94 11.38
N GLU A 12 3.37 7.89 11.48
CA GLU A 12 4.60 7.89 10.66
C GLU A 12 5.40 6.58 10.83
N SER A 13 5.35 5.96 12.01
CA SER A 13 6.00 4.66 12.26
C SER A 13 5.33 3.51 11.49
N VAL A 14 3.99 3.41 11.52
CA VAL A 14 3.22 2.45 10.70
C VAL A 14 3.54 2.67 9.23
N TYR A 15 3.48 3.92 8.78
CA TYR A 15 3.73 4.26 7.39
C TYR A 15 5.14 3.83 6.98
N ASN A 16 6.16 4.15 7.78
CA ASN A 16 7.53 3.74 7.49
C ASN A 16 7.70 2.21 7.45
N ASN A 17 7.02 1.47 8.32
CA ASN A 17 7.01 0.00 8.30
C ASN A 17 6.38 -0.55 7.00
N LEU A 18 5.29 0.09 6.57
CA LEU A 18 4.62 -0.22 5.32
C LEU A 18 5.53 0.04 4.11
N LYS A 19 6.23 1.18 4.09
CA LYS A 19 7.23 1.52 3.06
C LYS A 19 8.31 0.45 2.96
N GLN A 20 8.86 0.01 4.09
CA GLN A 20 9.89 -1.03 4.14
C GLN A 20 9.39 -2.37 3.58
N LYS A 21 8.19 -2.80 3.98
CA LYS A 21 7.59 -4.03 3.46
C LYS A 21 7.33 -3.94 1.96
N LEU A 22 6.75 -2.83 1.50
CA LEU A 22 6.45 -2.60 0.09
C LEU A 22 7.73 -2.51 -0.75
N SER A 23 8.76 -1.82 -0.28
CA SER A 23 10.08 -1.77 -0.95
C SER A 23 10.69 -3.18 -1.08
N GLY A 24 10.47 -4.06 -0.09
CA GLY A 24 10.83 -5.48 -0.19
C GLY A 24 10.13 -6.25 -1.32
N PHE A 25 8.96 -5.80 -1.75
CA PHE A 25 8.26 -6.30 -2.94
C PHE A 25 8.62 -5.55 -4.22
N GLY A 26 9.57 -4.61 -4.13
CA GLY A 26 9.92 -3.69 -5.21
C GLY A 26 8.85 -2.63 -5.42
N ILE A 27 8.15 -2.21 -4.37
CA ILE A 27 7.14 -1.15 -4.40
C ILE A 27 7.68 -0.03 -3.50
N ASP A 28 8.49 0.87 -4.07
CA ASP A 28 9.01 2.02 -3.33
C ASP A 28 7.99 3.16 -3.28
N LEU A 29 7.55 3.48 -2.06
CA LEU A 29 6.71 4.64 -1.78
C LEU A 29 7.61 5.86 -1.55
N GLU A 30 7.82 6.71 -2.53
CA GLU A 30 8.54 7.98 -2.32
C GLU A 30 7.65 9.04 -1.65
N GLY A 31 8.07 9.59 -0.52
CA GLY A 31 7.31 10.62 0.21
C GLY A 31 6.03 10.11 0.88
N ASN A 32 5.03 11.00 0.98
CA ASN A 32 3.73 10.77 1.63
C ASN A 32 2.64 10.40 0.62
N ALA A 33 2.65 10.98 -0.57
CA ALA A 33 1.71 10.65 -1.63
C ALA A 33 2.43 10.51 -2.95
N GLY A 34 1.99 9.58 -3.78
CA GLY A 34 2.61 9.31 -5.07
C GLY A 34 2.00 8.12 -5.78
N LYS A 35 2.59 7.80 -6.93
CA LYS A 35 2.33 6.55 -7.63
C LYS A 35 3.59 5.71 -7.56
N VAL A 36 3.42 4.45 -7.21
CA VAL A 36 4.46 3.44 -7.27
C VAL A 36 4.18 2.56 -8.49
N SER A 37 5.20 2.29 -9.29
CA SER A 37 5.07 1.51 -10.52
C SER A 37 6.36 0.76 -10.76
N GLN A 38 6.43 -0.48 -10.29
CA GLN A 38 7.64 -1.29 -10.37
C GLN A 38 7.32 -2.78 -10.52
N LYS A 39 8.15 -3.47 -11.31
CA LYS A 39 8.06 -4.90 -11.61
C LYS A 39 6.69 -5.37 -12.11
N GLY A 40 5.89 -4.48 -12.70
CA GLY A 40 4.54 -4.78 -13.16
C GLY A 40 3.45 -4.47 -12.13
N VAL A 41 3.78 -4.14 -10.88
CA VAL A 41 2.81 -3.62 -9.91
C VAL A 41 2.75 -2.10 -10.03
N SER A 42 1.56 -1.56 -10.18
CA SER A 42 1.26 -0.13 -10.14
C SER A 42 0.29 0.12 -9.00
N ALA A 43 0.49 1.15 -8.18
CA ALA A 43 -0.46 1.59 -7.18
C ALA A 43 -0.30 3.08 -6.93
N GLN A 44 -1.38 3.75 -6.53
CA GLN A 44 -1.35 5.11 -6.02
C GLN A 44 -1.51 5.06 -4.51
N TYR A 45 -0.77 5.90 -3.79
CA TYR A 45 -0.87 6.01 -2.35
C TYR A 45 -0.89 7.49 -1.96
N ALA A 46 -1.62 7.79 -0.89
CA ALA A 46 -1.70 9.10 -0.29
C ALA A 46 -1.80 8.94 1.22
N PHE A 47 -0.69 9.20 1.91
CA PHE A 47 -0.59 9.23 3.35
C PHE A 47 -0.70 10.67 3.83
N ASP A 48 -1.69 10.91 4.68
CA ASP A 48 -1.86 12.17 5.37
C ASP A 48 -1.49 11.96 6.86
N PRO A 49 -0.36 12.52 7.32
CA PRO A 49 0.07 12.40 8.71
C PRO A 49 -0.80 13.23 9.67
N THR A 50 -1.50 14.24 9.16
CA THR A 50 -2.39 15.14 9.93
C THR A 50 -3.67 14.42 10.33
N THR A 51 -4.24 13.65 9.40
CA THR A 51 -5.44 12.84 9.64
C THR A 51 -5.11 11.39 9.97
N GLN A 52 -3.83 11.00 9.93
CA GLN A 52 -3.36 9.64 10.12
C GLN A 52 -4.04 8.63 9.19
N THR A 53 -4.34 9.06 7.97
CA THR A 53 -5.04 8.25 6.96
C THR A 53 -4.13 7.91 5.81
N LEU A 54 -4.20 6.67 5.34
CA LEU A 54 -3.52 6.20 4.14
C LEU A 54 -4.57 5.73 3.15
N ASN A 55 -4.62 6.38 2.00
CA ASN A 55 -5.42 5.95 0.87
C ASN A 55 -4.52 5.26 -0.13
N ILE A 56 -4.90 4.05 -0.55
CA ILE A 56 -4.26 3.33 -1.64
C ILE A 56 -5.30 3.13 -2.73
N ASN A 57 -5.00 3.56 -3.94
CA ASN A 57 -5.89 3.51 -5.09
C ASN A 57 -5.18 2.85 -6.28
N ASP A 58 -5.95 2.39 -7.27
CA ASP A 58 -5.43 1.90 -8.54
C ASP A 58 -4.32 0.82 -8.41
N VAL A 59 -4.45 -0.09 -7.45
CA VAL A 59 -3.58 -1.26 -7.32
C VAL A 59 -3.80 -2.17 -8.53
N ASN A 60 -2.90 -2.09 -9.49
CA ASN A 60 -2.90 -2.86 -10.70
C ASN A 60 -1.66 -3.76 -10.74
N VAL A 61 -1.86 -5.05 -11.02
CA VAL A 61 -0.75 -5.97 -11.25
C VAL A 61 -0.75 -6.42 -12.69
N SER A 62 0.29 -6.02 -13.40
CA SER A 62 0.56 -6.29 -14.81
C SER A 62 1.54 -7.45 -14.96
N PHE A 63 1.55 -8.04 -16.15
CA PHE A 63 2.45 -9.13 -16.50
C PHE A 63 3.92 -8.64 -16.48
N PRO A 64 4.90 -9.39 -15.92
CA PRO A 64 4.82 -10.77 -15.40
C PRO A 64 4.49 -10.88 -13.90
N ALA A 65 4.39 -9.78 -13.14
CA ALA A 65 4.06 -9.84 -11.71
C ALA A 65 2.70 -10.50 -11.44
N SER A 66 1.74 -10.37 -12.35
CA SER A 66 0.42 -11.01 -12.23
C SER A 66 0.47 -12.55 -12.20
N MET A 67 1.57 -13.16 -12.64
CA MET A 67 1.79 -14.61 -12.51
C MET A 67 2.22 -15.03 -11.09
N MET A 68 2.76 -14.12 -10.28
CA MET A 68 3.30 -14.41 -8.93
C MET A 68 2.55 -13.69 -7.81
N PHE A 69 1.95 -12.54 -8.12
CA PHE A 69 1.27 -11.65 -7.19
C PHE A 69 -0.04 -11.17 -7.81
N SER A 70 -1.09 -11.04 -7.00
CA SER A 70 -2.38 -10.47 -7.42
C SER A 70 -2.62 -9.18 -6.64
N SER A 71 -3.39 -8.24 -7.20
CA SER A 71 -3.77 -6.99 -6.50
C SER A 71 -4.34 -7.27 -5.11
N ASP A 72 -5.19 -8.29 -4.98
CA ASP A 72 -5.73 -8.76 -3.70
C ASP A 72 -4.65 -9.18 -2.69
N LYS A 73 -3.60 -9.89 -3.16
CA LYS A 73 -2.52 -10.35 -2.28
C LYS A 73 -1.67 -9.18 -1.78
N ILE A 74 -1.46 -8.19 -2.64
CA ILE A 74 -0.77 -6.94 -2.29
C ILE A 74 -1.60 -6.15 -1.28
N LEU A 75 -2.90 -5.96 -1.55
CA LEU A 75 -3.83 -5.34 -0.62
C LEU A 75 -3.94 -6.10 0.71
N GLY A 76 -3.89 -7.43 0.69
CA GLY A 76 -3.83 -8.27 1.88
C GLY A 76 -2.58 -8.02 2.71
N MET A 77 -1.39 -8.05 2.08
CA MET A 77 -0.12 -7.78 2.75
C MET A 77 -0.03 -6.35 3.29
N ILE A 78 -0.55 -5.37 2.54
CA ILE A 78 -0.68 -3.99 3.01
C ILE A 78 -1.61 -3.96 4.22
N SER A 79 -2.77 -4.61 4.15
CA SER A 79 -3.72 -4.63 5.26
C SER A 79 -3.13 -5.30 6.51
N GLU A 80 -2.38 -6.39 6.37
CA GLU A 80 -1.65 -7.03 7.48
C GLU A 80 -0.56 -6.13 8.04
N ALA A 81 0.20 -5.45 7.18
CA ALA A 81 1.22 -4.49 7.61
C ALA A 81 0.62 -3.31 8.38
N VAL A 82 -0.50 -2.78 7.88
CA VAL A 82 -1.25 -1.69 8.52
C VAL A 82 -1.81 -2.16 9.86
N GLN A 83 -2.52 -3.29 9.90
CA GLN A 83 -3.10 -3.86 11.12
C GLN A 83 -2.04 -4.19 12.16
N GLY A 84 -0.94 -4.83 11.76
CA GLY A 84 0.15 -5.20 12.66
C GLY A 84 0.88 -4.01 13.26
N ALA A 85 0.80 -2.84 12.63
CA ALA A 85 1.37 -1.61 13.15
C ALA A 85 0.35 -0.73 13.88
N GLY A 86 -0.93 -1.12 13.93
CA GLY A 86 -1.99 -0.44 14.69
C GLY A 86 -2.96 0.41 13.86
N GLY A 87 -2.81 0.44 12.54
CA GLY A 87 -3.78 1.07 11.65
C GLY A 87 -4.96 0.14 11.34
N THR A 88 -6.09 0.72 10.91
CA THR A 88 -7.32 -0.01 10.62
C THR A 88 -7.76 0.23 9.18
N LYS A 89 -8.08 -0.84 8.44
CA LYS A 89 -8.71 -0.71 7.11
C LYS A 89 -10.16 -0.27 7.28
N ILE A 90 -10.55 0.79 6.58
CA ILE A 90 -11.90 1.38 6.63
C ILE A 90 -12.66 1.26 5.31
N ALA A 91 -11.97 1.10 4.18
CA ALA A 91 -12.60 0.82 2.88
C ALA A 91 -11.70 -0.09 2.03
#